data_AF-A0A7W6ZSP3-F1
#
_entry.id   AF-A0A7W6ZSP3-F1
#
_cell.length_a   1.000
_cell.length_b   1.000
_cell.length_c   1.000
_cell.angle_alpha   90.00
_cell.angle_beta   90.00
_cell.angle_gamma   90.00
#
_symmetry.space_group_name_H-M   'P 1'
#
loop_
_entity.id
_entity.type
_entity.pdbx_description
1 polymer ?
#
loop_
_entity_poly.entity_id
_entity_poly.type
_entity_poly.pdbx_seq_one_letter_code
_entity_poly.pdbx_strand_id
1 'polypeptide(L)'
;MTTLADAENRYRQQSFWFIACAMVLLVQIVAEYMMGRVPICTCGYVKLFEPVVKSSGNSQHMADWYTPSHIIHGFLFFGLTHLIMRRKPLSMRLFVAMLIESGWELLENSPIIINRYRTATISLDYFGDSIMNSAMDAVFMVVGFLFAWRAPVALTIVIAIFFEVFTGWLIRDNLTLNIIMLVWPIEAIKTWQGGL
;
A
#
# COMPACT_ATOMS: atom_id res chain seq x y z
N MET A 1 14.39 41.57 0.55
CA MET A 1 13.89 41.16 -0.78
C MET A 1 14.15 39.67 -1.09
N THR A 2 15.09 38.98 -0.43
CA THR A 2 15.38 37.55 -0.64
C THR A 2 14.34 36.59 -0.05
N THR A 3 13.57 36.98 0.97
CA THR A 3 12.68 36.06 1.72
C THR A 3 11.38 35.69 0.99
N LEU A 4 10.82 36.59 0.19
CA LEU A 4 9.57 36.35 -0.54
C LEU A 4 9.79 35.46 -1.76
N ALA A 5 10.84 35.73 -2.55
CA ALA A 5 11.21 34.91 -3.70
C ALA A 5 11.58 33.47 -3.30
N ASP A 6 12.26 33.28 -2.18
CA ASP A 6 12.59 31.96 -1.64
C ASP A 6 11.35 31.20 -1.16
N ALA A 7 10.37 31.89 -0.56
CA ALA A 7 9.11 31.29 -0.13
C ALA A 7 8.25 30.86 -1.33
N GLU A 8 8.16 31.71 -2.35
CA GLU A 8 7.45 31.43 -3.60
C GLU A 8 8.06 30.23 -4.33
N ASN A 9 9.40 30.16 -4.41
CA ASN A 9 10.10 29.04 -5.03
C ASN A 9 9.86 27.71 -4.27
N ARG A 10 9.86 27.74 -2.93
CA ARG A 10 9.52 26.55 -2.12
C ARG A 10 8.08 26.10 -2.34
N TYR A 11 7.13 27.03 -2.38
CA TYR A 11 5.73 26.72 -2.65
C TYR A 11 5.56 26.09 -4.03
N ARG A 12 6.16 26.69 -5.08
CA ARG A 12 6.10 26.16 -6.44
C ARG A 12 6.69 24.75 -6.54
N GLN A 13 7.81 24.49 -5.87
CA GLN A 13 8.40 23.15 -5.80
C GLN A 13 7.48 22.15 -5.07
N GLN A 14 6.84 22.56 -3.97
CA GLN A 14 5.89 21.70 -3.26
C GLN A 14 4.68 21.34 -4.13
N SER A 15 4.04 22.35 -4.74
CA SER A 15 2.90 22.16 -5.63
C SER A 15 3.24 21.26 -6.82
N PHE A 16 4.42 21.44 -7.43
CA PHE A 16 4.89 20.57 -8.50
C PHE A 16 4.93 19.09 -8.07
N TRP A 17 5.51 18.79 -6.92
CA TRP A 17 5.63 17.41 -6.45
C TRP A 17 4.28 16.81 -6.01
N PHE A 18 3.36 17.61 -5.46
CA PHE A 18 2.00 17.12 -5.17
C PHE A 18 1.22 16.81 -6.45
N ILE A 19 1.34 17.64 -7.48
CA ILE A 19 0.78 17.35 -8.81
C ILE A 19 1.42 16.07 -9.35
N ALA A 20 2.73 15.89 -9.21
CA ALA A 20 3.42 14.68 -9.63
C ALA A 20 2.89 13.43 -8.90
N CYS A 21 2.62 13.48 -7.60
CA CYS A 21 1.98 12.38 -6.87
C CYS A 21 0.58 12.05 -7.43
N ALA A 22 -0.25 13.08 -7.67
CA ALA A 22 -1.58 12.89 -8.23
C ALA A 22 -1.51 12.26 -9.64
N MET A 23 -0.52 12.65 -10.44
CA MET A 23 -0.28 12.05 -11.75
C MET A 23 0.16 10.60 -11.66
N VAL A 24 0.98 10.23 -10.68
CA VAL A 24 1.38 8.83 -10.44
C VAL A 24 0.17 7.97 -10.11
N LEU A 25 -0.70 8.44 -9.20
CA LEU A 25 -1.94 7.74 -8.86
C LEU A 25 -2.86 7.62 -10.08
N LEU A 26 -2.99 8.67 -10.89
CA LEU A 26 -3.76 8.63 -12.12
C LEU A 26 -3.21 7.60 -13.12
N VAL A 27 -1.88 7.53 -13.26
CA VAL A 27 -1.22 6.54 -14.11
C VAL A 27 -1.47 5.13 -13.62
N GLN A 28 -1.41 4.87 -12.30
CA GLN A 28 -1.77 3.58 -11.71
C GLN A 28 -3.20 3.20 -12.07
N ILE A 29 -4.17 4.07 -11.78
CA ILE A 29 -5.60 3.86 -12.08
C ILE A 29 -5.83 3.52 -13.56
N VAL A 30 -5.22 4.29 -14.46
CA VAL A 30 -5.36 4.06 -15.91
C VAL A 30 -4.69 2.76 -16.34
N ALA A 31 -3.50 2.45 -15.82
CA ALA A 31 -2.78 1.22 -16.15
C ALA A 31 -3.56 -0.02 -15.67
N GLU A 32 -4.12 0.01 -14.46
CA GLU A 32 -4.96 -1.07 -13.95
C GLU A 32 -6.24 -1.26 -14.76
N TYR A 33 -6.87 -0.15 -15.17
CA TYR A 33 -8.00 -0.21 -16.10
C TYR A 33 -7.60 -0.89 -17.42
N MET A 34 -6.43 -0.55 -17.97
CA MET A 34 -5.90 -1.18 -19.19
C MET A 34 -5.52 -2.65 -18.97
N MET A 35 -5.18 -3.05 -17.74
CA MET A 35 -4.94 -4.44 -17.35
C MET A 35 -6.25 -5.23 -17.14
N GLY A 36 -7.41 -4.59 -17.29
CA GLY A 36 -8.73 -5.21 -17.15
C GLY A 36 -9.23 -5.33 -15.71
N ARG A 37 -8.67 -4.57 -14.76
CA ARG A 37 -9.16 -4.50 -13.38
C ARG A 37 -10.54 -3.87 -13.34
N VAL A 38 -11.37 -4.32 -12.39
CA VAL A 38 -12.72 -3.78 -12.21
C VAL A 38 -12.66 -2.45 -11.46
N PRO A 39 -13.42 -1.41 -11.84
CA PRO A 39 -13.37 -0.11 -11.16
C PRO A 39 -13.75 -0.17 -9.68
N ILE A 40 -14.76 -1.00 -9.36
CA ILE A 40 -15.26 -1.26 -8.01
C ILE A 40 -15.60 -2.74 -7.89
N CYS A 41 -15.89 -3.20 -6.66
CA CYS A 41 -16.40 -4.54 -6.40
C CYS A 41 -17.51 -4.95 -7.38
N THR A 42 -17.39 -6.16 -7.94
CA THR A 42 -18.39 -6.77 -8.84
C THR A 42 -19.73 -7.01 -8.16
N CYS A 43 -19.78 -6.93 -6.83
CA CYS A 43 -20.99 -6.96 -6.02
C CYS A 43 -21.90 -5.73 -6.21
N GLY A 44 -21.44 -4.67 -6.89
CA GLY A 44 -22.25 -3.50 -7.25
C GLY A 44 -22.39 -2.45 -6.15
N TYR A 45 -21.66 -2.57 -5.04
CA TYR A 45 -21.64 -1.59 -3.96
C TYR A 45 -20.23 -1.44 -3.38
N VAL A 46 -20.01 -0.38 -2.59
CA VAL A 46 -18.74 -0.09 -1.93
C VAL A 46 -18.92 -0.12 -0.41
N LYS A 47 -18.07 -0.88 0.28
CA LYS A 47 -17.91 -0.83 1.74
C LYS A 47 -16.73 0.06 2.10
N LEU A 48 -16.82 0.69 3.27
CA LEU A 48 -15.67 1.37 3.88
C LEU A 48 -14.61 0.38 4.35
N PHE A 49 -15.03 -0.80 4.82
CA PHE A 49 -14.15 -1.86 5.29
C PHE A 49 -14.78 -3.23 5.02
N GLU A 50 -14.00 -4.17 4.47
CA GLU A 50 -14.40 -5.57 4.34
C GLU A 50 -13.92 -6.39 5.55
N PRO A 51 -14.82 -6.80 6.47
CA PRO A 51 -14.40 -7.57 7.63
C PRO A 51 -14.17 -9.06 7.34
N VAL A 52 -14.61 -9.58 6.19
CA VAL A 52 -14.52 -11.01 5.88
C VAL A 52 -13.25 -11.33 5.10
N VAL A 53 -12.28 -11.95 5.77
CA VAL A 53 -10.95 -12.30 5.23
C VAL A 53 -11.05 -13.19 3.99
N LYS A 54 -11.76 -14.32 4.08
CA LYS A 54 -11.96 -15.26 2.97
C LYS A 54 -13.27 -14.92 2.24
N SER A 55 -13.27 -13.81 1.50
CA SER A 55 -14.42 -13.42 0.68
C SER A 55 -13.98 -12.85 -0.65
N SER A 56 -14.88 -12.90 -1.64
CA SER A 56 -14.71 -12.20 -2.91
C SER A 56 -14.78 -10.67 -2.79
N GLY A 57 -15.12 -10.14 -1.60
CA GLY A 57 -15.10 -8.70 -1.31
C GLY A 57 -13.75 -8.21 -0.78
N ASN A 58 -12.88 -9.12 -0.32
CA ASN A 58 -11.53 -8.75 0.11
C ASN A 58 -10.74 -8.23 -1.11
N SER A 59 -9.98 -7.17 -0.90
CA SER A 59 -9.29 -6.43 -1.96
C SER A 59 -10.21 -5.79 -3.01
N GLN A 60 -11.51 -5.65 -2.73
CA GLN A 60 -12.46 -5.02 -3.67
C GLN A 60 -13.07 -3.71 -3.16
N HIS A 61 -12.94 -3.43 -1.87
CA HIS A 61 -13.56 -2.31 -1.18
C HIS A 61 -12.54 -1.26 -0.74
N MET A 62 -12.96 -0.19 -0.06
CA MET A 62 -12.04 0.91 0.26
C MET A 62 -10.93 0.51 1.23
N ALA A 63 -11.20 -0.41 2.15
CA ALA A 63 -10.21 -0.95 3.08
C ALA A 63 -10.54 -2.39 3.41
N ASP A 64 -9.55 -3.13 3.86
CA ASP A 64 -9.66 -4.51 4.31
C ASP A 64 -8.54 -4.85 5.30
N TRP A 65 -8.34 -6.14 5.57
CA TRP A 65 -7.33 -6.58 6.54
C TRP A 65 -5.88 -6.44 6.08
N TYR A 66 -5.64 -6.07 4.81
CA TYR A 66 -4.32 -5.75 4.27
C TYR A 66 -4.01 -4.25 4.27
N THR A 67 -5.01 -3.39 4.47
CA THR A 67 -4.81 -1.94 4.70
C THR A 67 -3.72 -1.60 5.73
N PRO A 68 -3.59 -2.31 6.89
CA PRO A 68 -2.47 -2.08 7.82
C PRO A 68 -1.09 -2.24 7.17
N SER A 69 -0.93 -3.16 6.21
CA SER A 69 0.31 -3.38 5.46
C SER A 69 0.69 -2.15 4.63
N HIS A 70 -0.27 -1.51 3.96
CA HIS A 70 -0.02 -0.27 3.20
C HIS A 70 0.34 0.91 4.12
N ILE A 71 -0.25 0.99 5.31
CA ILE A 71 0.20 1.96 6.33
C ILE A 71 1.65 1.69 6.73
N ILE A 72 2.04 0.41 6.92
CA ILE A 72 3.43 0.02 7.19
C ILE A 72 4.34 0.37 6.01
N HIS A 73 3.93 0.18 4.75
CA HIS A 73 4.67 0.66 3.57
C HIS A 73 4.93 2.16 3.68
N GLY A 74 3.93 2.94 4.07
CA GLY A 74 4.09 4.37 4.34
C GLY A 74 5.20 4.67 5.36
N PHE A 75 5.24 3.91 6.47
CA PHE A 75 6.30 4.02 7.48
C PHE A 75 7.68 3.67 6.91
N LEU A 76 7.77 2.55 6.18
CA LEU A 76 9.00 2.05 5.58
C LEU A 76 9.54 3.02 4.53
N PHE A 77 8.69 3.55 3.65
CA PHE A 77 9.09 4.49 2.61
C PHE A 77 9.43 5.86 3.17
N PHE A 78 8.74 6.32 4.22
CA PHE A 78 9.20 7.50 4.95
C PHE A 78 10.59 7.27 5.53
N GLY A 79 10.81 6.14 6.21
CA GLY A 79 12.12 5.76 6.76
C GLY A 79 13.21 5.70 5.69
N LEU A 80 12.97 5.00 4.59
CA LEU A 80 13.88 4.89 3.45
C LEU A 80 14.22 6.26 2.89
N THR A 81 13.22 7.03 2.45
CA THR A 81 13.44 8.37 1.89
C THR A 81 14.02 9.34 2.92
N HIS A 82 13.75 9.13 4.21
CA HIS A 82 14.39 9.88 5.29
C HIS A 82 15.87 9.56 5.36
N LEU A 83 16.33 8.34 5.10
CA LEU A 83 17.75 8.01 5.13
C LEU A 83 18.48 8.54 3.89
N ILE A 84 17.91 8.32 2.70
CA ILE A 84 18.61 8.61 1.43
C ILE A 84 18.36 10.03 0.88
N MET A 85 17.28 10.70 1.28
CA MET A 85 16.86 12.00 0.73
C MET A 85 16.65 13.09 1.80
N ARG A 86 17.40 13.05 2.91
CA ARG A 86 17.26 13.98 4.08
C ARG A 86 17.13 15.45 3.72
N ARG A 87 17.86 15.91 2.69
CA ARG A 87 17.92 17.32 2.29
C ARG A 87 16.87 17.72 1.25
N LYS A 88 16.07 16.78 0.76
CA LYS A 88 15.03 17.02 -0.24
C LYS A 88 13.71 17.42 0.43
N PRO A 89 12.85 18.21 -0.25
CA PRO A 89 11.56 18.58 0.30
C PRO A 89 10.71 17.32 0.55
N LEU A 90 9.86 17.38 1.58
CA LEU A 90 8.98 16.27 1.95
C LEU A 90 8.10 15.81 0.77
N SER A 91 7.62 16.74 -0.04
CA SER A 91 6.78 16.43 -1.21
C SER A 91 7.52 15.58 -2.26
N MET A 92 8.82 15.82 -2.47
CA MET A 92 9.64 14.97 -3.35
C MET A 92 9.85 13.58 -2.74
N ARG A 93 10.01 13.50 -1.41
CA ARG A 93 10.14 12.21 -0.71
C ARG A 93 8.84 11.41 -0.80
N LEU A 94 7.69 12.07 -0.63
CA LEU A 94 6.38 11.48 -0.83
C LEU A 94 6.18 11.02 -2.28
N PHE A 95 6.64 11.80 -3.26
CA PHE A 95 6.59 11.39 -4.67
C PHE A 95 7.36 10.10 -4.93
N VAL A 96 8.55 9.93 -4.35
CA VAL A 96 9.30 8.66 -4.45
C VAL A 96 8.56 7.52 -3.76
N ALA A 97 7.95 7.75 -2.59
CA ALA A 97 7.13 6.75 -1.93
C ALA A 97 5.93 6.32 -2.80
N MET A 98 5.24 7.28 -3.41
CA MET A 98 4.14 7.02 -4.36
C MET A 98 4.60 6.21 -5.58
N LEU A 99 5.78 6.49 -6.14
CA LEU A 99 6.31 5.70 -7.26
C LEU A 99 6.56 4.25 -6.88
N ILE A 100 7.09 4.01 -5.66
CA ILE A 100 7.37 2.65 -5.18
C ILE A 100 6.06 1.92 -4.92
N GLU A 101 5.12 2.55 -4.21
CA GLU A 101 3.82 1.94 -3.91
C GLU A 101 3.01 1.67 -5.17
N SER A 102 2.80 2.67 -6.04
CA SER A 102 2.10 2.46 -7.30
C SER A 102 2.78 1.44 -8.20
N GLY A 103 4.12 1.33 -8.12
CA GLY A 103 4.86 0.28 -8.83
C GLY A 103 4.58 -1.11 -8.26
N TRP A 104 4.45 -1.22 -6.93
CA TRP A 104 4.04 -2.45 -6.24
C TRP A 104 2.60 -2.83 -6.60
N GLU A 105 1.65 -1.91 -6.50
CA GLU A 105 0.23 -2.12 -6.85
C GLU A 105 0.06 -2.67 -8.27
N LEU A 106 0.75 -2.08 -9.25
CA LEU A 106 0.73 -2.57 -10.63
C LEU A 106 1.35 -3.96 -10.79
N LEU A 107 2.39 -4.26 -10.01
CA LEU A 107 3.03 -5.57 -10.03
C LEU A 107 2.17 -6.62 -9.33
N GLU A 108 1.58 -6.30 -8.19
CA GLU A 108 0.64 -7.11 -7.43
C GLU A 108 -0.57 -7.49 -8.29
N ASN A 109 -1.14 -6.52 -8.99
CA ASN A 109 -2.27 -6.71 -9.90
C ASN A 109 -1.88 -7.32 -11.26
N SER A 110 -0.62 -7.68 -11.46
CA SER A 110 -0.16 -8.36 -12.68
C SER A 110 -0.40 -9.87 -12.64
N PRO A 111 -0.49 -10.55 -13.79
CA PRO A 111 -0.60 -12.01 -13.84
C PRO A 111 0.54 -12.74 -13.13
N ILE A 112 1.73 -12.14 -13.02
CA ILE A 112 2.89 -12.76 -12.38
C ILE A 112 2.64 -12.96 -10.89
N ILE A 113 2.22 -11.91 -10.19
CA ILE A 113 1.99 -11.95 -8.75
C ILE A 113 0.66 -12.61 -8.40
N ILE A 114 -0.43 -12.31 -9.13
CA ILE A 114 -1.72 -12.97 -8.91
C ILE A 114 -1.60 -14.49 -9.00
N ASN A 115 -0.98 -15.01 -10.06
CA ASN A 115 -0.80 -16.46 -10.20
C ASN A 115 0.11 -17.02 -9.11
N ARG A 116 1.06 -16.24 -8.61
CA ARG A 116 1.93 -16.64 -7.51
C ARG A 116 1.19 -16.72 -6.19
N TYR A 117 0.34 -15.75 -5.86
CA TYR A 117 -0.55 -15.84 -4.70
C TYR A 117 -1.47 -17.08 -4.81
N ARG A 118 -2.13 -17.27 -5.95
CA ARG A 118 -3.03 -18.42 -6.15
C ARG A 118 -2.34 -19.78 -6.01
N THR A 119 -1.05 -19.88 -6.33
CA THR A 119 -0.30 -21.15 -6.27
C THR A 119 0.44 -21.35 -4.95
N ALA A 120 0.99 -20.28 -4.38
CA ALA A 120 1.83 -20.31 -3.19
C ALA A 120 1.05 -20.11 -1.88
N THR A 121 -0.02 -19.31 -1.87
CA THR A 121 -0.77 -18.96 -0.65
C THR A 121 -2.13 -19.65 -0.60
N ILE A 122 -2.91 -19.36 0.45
CA ILE A 122 -4.29 -19.82 0.61
C ILE A 122 -5.29 -19.03 -0.23
N SER A 123 -4.82 -18.02 -0.97
CA SER A 123 -5.65 -17.07 -1.74
C SER A 123 -6.02 -17.61 -3.12
N LEU A 124 -6.57 -18.82 -3.18
CA LEU A 124 -6.94 -19.49 -4.44
C LEU A 124 -7.92 -18.66 -5.30
N ASP A 125 -8.78 -17.89 -4.63
CA ASP A 125 -9.79 -17.00 -5.21
C ASP A 125 -9.35 -15.52 -5.25
N TYR A 126 -8.06 -15.24 -5.12
CA TYR A 126 -7.55 -13.89 -5.36
C TYR A 126 -7.43 -13.64 -6.86
N PHE A 127 -8.22 -12.68 -7.34
CA PHE A 127 -8.25 -12.31 -8.76
C PHE A 127 -7.55 -10.99 -9.04
N GLY A 128 -6.89 -10.38 -8.05
CA GLY A 128 -6.43 -9.00 -8.09
C GLY A 128 -7.47 -8.05 -7.49
N ASP A 129 -7.01 -6.84 -7.23
CA ASP A 129 -7.75 -5.80 -6.56
C ASP A 129 -8.69 -5.10 -7.53
N SER A 130 -9.72 -4.47 -6.97
CA SER A 130 -10.44 -3.43 -7.71
C SER A 130 -9.58 -2.17 -7.80
N ILE A 131 -9.76 -1.37 -8.85
CA ILE A 131 -9.04 -0.10 -9.03
C ILE A 131 -9.28 0.82 -7.83
N MET A 132 -10.49 0.81 -7.25
CA MET A 132 -10.80 1.55 -6.04
C MET A 132 -9.96 1.08 -4.85
N ASN A 133 -9.82 -0.24 -4.65
CA ASN A 133 -9.04 -0.79 -3.54
C ASN A 133 -7.56 -0.43 -3.68
N SER A 134 -6.95 -0.73 -4.83
CA SER A 134 -5.56 -0.38 -5.10
C SER A 134 -5.27 1.13 -4.99
N ALA A 135 -6.19 1.98 -5.47
CA ALA A 135 -6.06 3.43 -5.29
C ALA A 135 -6.16 3.85 -3.81
N MET A 136 -7.01 3.18 -3.02
CA MET A 136 -7.12 3.42 -1.59
C MET A 136 -5.90 2.90 -0.82
N ASP A 137 -5.28 1.81 -1.25
CA ASP A 137 -4.04 1.29 -0.68
C ASP A 137 -2.90 2.30 -0.84
N ALA A 138 -2.78 2.92 -2.01
CA ALA A 138 -1.90 4.07 -2.20
C ALA A 138 -2.23 5.24 -1.25
N VAL A 139 -3.51 5.53 -1.00
CA VAL A 139 -3.93 6.55 -0.02
C VAL A 139 -3.52 6.16 1.41
N PHE A 140 -3.68 4.91 1.82
CA PHE A 140 -3.28 4.43 3.15
C PHE A 140 -1.77 4.44 3.32
N MET A 141 -1.00 4.16 2.27
CA MET A 141 0.44 4.38 2.25
C MET A 141 0.80 5.86 2.49
N VAL A 142 0.11 6.80 1.82
CA VAL A 142 0.31 8.24 2.07
C VAL A 142 -0.02 8.60 3.52
N VAL A 143 -1.10 8.06 4.09
CA VAL A 143 -1.48 8.26 5.50
C VAL A 143 -0.36 7.77 6.42
N GLY A 144 0.15 6.57 6.19
CA GLY A 144 1.29 6.03 6.94
C GLY A 144 2.54 6.91 6.82
N PHE A 145 2.88 7.34 5.61
CA PHE A 145 4.04 8.19 5.35
C PHE A 145 3.95 9.52 6.10
N LEU A 146 2.80 10.19 6.05
CA LEU A 146 2.58 11.47 6.73
C LEU A 146 2.54 11.31 8.25
N PHE A 147 2.02 10.19 8.75
CA PHE A 147 2.07 9.86 10.17
C PHE A 147 3.52 9.69 10.63
N ALA A 148 4.31 8.84 9.95
CA ALA A 148 5.71 8.60 10.28
C ALA A 148 6.58 9.86 10.19
N TRP A 149 6.19 10.83 9.36
CA TRP A 149 6.86 12.13 9.29
C TRP A 149 6.76 12.94 10.60
N ARG A 150 5.64 12.84 11.32
CA ARG A 150 5.40 13.63 12.53
C ARG A 150 5.53 12.85 13.82
N ALA A 151 5.25 11.55 13.78
CA ALA A 151 5.26 10.70 14.96
C ALA A 151 6.68 10.44 15.47
N PRO A 152 6.86 10.22 16.79
CA PRO A 152 8.10 9.67 17.31
C PRO A 152 8.44 8.33 16.64
N VAL A 153 9.72 8.08 16.38
CA VAL A 153 10.19 6.83 15.76
C VAL A 153 9.74 5.60 16.56
N ALA A 154 9.84 5.66 17.90
CA ALA A 154 9.39 4.58 18.77
C ALA A 154 7.89 4.28 18.62
N LEU A 155 7.04 5.32 18.50
CA LEU A 155 5.60 5.13 18.30
C LEU A 155 5.31 4.48 16.94
N THR A 156 6.00 4.91 15.89
CA THR A 156 5.87 4.33 14.55
C THR A 156 6.24 2.83 14.55
N ILE A 157 7.34 2.48 15.23
CA ILE A 157 7.77 1.08 15.37
C ILE A 157 6.74 0.27 16.16
N VAL A 158 6.25 0.79 17.28
CA VAL A 158 5.24 0.09 18.10
C VAL A 158 3.97 -0.16 17.31
N ILE A 159 3.49 0.81 16.52
CA ILE A 159 2.29 0.64 15.68
C ILE A 159 2.54 -0.39 14.58
N ALA A 160 3.71 -0.36 13.92
CA ALA A 160 4.05 -1.36 12.90
C ALA A 160 4.05 -2.78 13.47
N ILE A 161 4.69 -2.99 14.62
CA ILE A 161 4.70 -4.28 15.31
C ILE A 161 3.29 -4.69 15.74
N PHE A 162 2.51 -3.74 16.26
CA PHE A 162 1.12 -4.00 16.63
C PHE A 162 0.31 -4.48 15.43
N PHE A 163 0.39 -3.79 14.29
CA PHE A 163 -0.32 -4.20 13.07
C PHE A 163 0.12 -5.59 12.60
N GLU A 164 1.42 -5.86 12.50
CA GLU A 164 1.94 -7.17 12.08
C GLU A 164 1.49 -8.31 13.00
N VAL A 165 1.56 -8.11 14.32
CA VAL A 165 1.14 -9.13 15.29
C VAL A 165 -0.38 -9.29 15.30
N PHE A 166 -1.11 -8.19 15.23
CA PHE A 166 -2.57 -8.18 15.29
C PHE A 166 -3.19 -8.87 14.06
N THR A 167 -2.78 -8.50 12.84
CA THR A 167 -3.26 -9.18 11.63
C THR A 167 -2.76 -10.63 11.59
N GLY A 168 -1.48 -10.85 11.92
CA GLY A 168 -0.88 -12.18 11.98
C GLY A 168 -1.60 -13.14 12.92
N TRP A 169 -2.21 -12.62 14.00
CA TRP A 169 -3.07 -13.41 14.90
C TRP A 169 -4.51 -13.51 14.41
N LEU A 170 -5.13 -12.38 14.04
CA LEU A 170 -6.56 -12.30 13.75
C LEU A 170 -6.94 -12.96 12.43
N ILE A 171 -6.18 -12.64 11.37
CA ILE A 171 -6.43 -13.14 10.01
C ILE A 171 -5.42 -14.23 9.62
N ARG A 172 -4.56 -14.64 10.55
CA ARG A 172 -3.49 -15.62 10.32
C ARG A 172 -2.53 -15.29 9.17
N ASP A 173 -2.49 -14.02 8.77
CA ASP A 173 -1.61 -13.48 7.75
C ASP A 173 -1.24 -12.05 8.08
N ASN A 174 -0.11 -11.58 7.55
CA ASN A 174 0.39 -10.21 7.71
C ASN A 174 1.40 -9.89 6.59
N LEU A 175 1.95 -8.68 6.57
CA LEU A 175 2.90 -8.28 5.52
C LEU A 175 4.13 -9.20 5.50
N THR A 176 4.71 -9.51 6.67
CA THR A 176 5.89 -10.37 6.75
C THR A 176 5.65 -11.77 6.19
N LEU A 177 4.56 -12.42 6.62
CA LEU A 177 4.20 -13.76 6.16
C LEU A 177 3.86 -13.76 4.67
N ASN A 178 3.17 -12.73 4.19
CA ASN A 178 2.85 -12.55 2.78
C ASN A 178 4.13 -12.44 1.93
N ILE A 179 5.09 -11.59 2.32
CA ILE A 179 6.39 -11.45 1.61
C ILE A 179 7.16 -12.78 1.61
N ILE A 180 7.23 -13.48 2.77
CA ILE A 180 7.92 -14.77 2.85
C ILE A 180 7.26 -15.76 1.89
N MET A 181 5.94 -15.91 1.94
CA MET A 181 5.22 -16.85 1.08
C MET A 181 5.32 -16.48 -0.40
N LEU A 182 5.39 -15.19 -0.72
CA LEU A 182 5.60 -14.73 -2.08
C LEU A 182 7.02 -15.06 -2.56
N VAL A 183 8.07 -14.82 -1.79
CA VAL A 183 9.45 -15.07 -2.26
C VAL A 183 9.82 -16.55 -2.18
N TRP A 184 9.54 -17.17 -1.04
CA TRP A 184 9.92 -18.55 -0.69
C TRP A 184 8.77 -19.24 0.07
N PRO A 185 7.86 -19.93 -0.62
CA PRO A 185 6.72 -20.58 0.01
C PRO A 185 7.15 -21.63 1.05
N ILE A 186 6.57 -21.58 2.25
CA ILE A 186 6.85 -22.50 3.36
C ILE A 186 5.56 -23.19 3.79
N GLU A 187 5.56 -24.53 3.81
CA GLU A 187 4.37 -25.33 4.11
C GLU A 187 3.79 -25.06 5.51
N ALA A 188 4.66 -24.81 6.50
CA ALA A 188 4.24 -24.46 7.86
C ALA A 188 3.45 -23.14 7.91
N ILE A 189 3.86 -22.13 7.13
CA ILE A 189 3.15 -20.84 7.05
C ILE A 189 1.82 -21.03 6.30
N LYS A 190 1.82 -21.81 5.22
CA LYS A 190 0.60 -22.15 4.48
C LYS A 190 -0.43 -22.86 5.36
N THR A 191 0.01 -23.80 6.20
CA THR A 191 -0.83 -24.51 7.16
C THR A 191 -1.38 -23.56 8.24
N TRP A 192 -0.54 -22.65 8.73
CA TRP A 192 -0.96 -21.61 9.68
C TRP A 192 -2.08 -20.74 9.10
N GLN A 193 -1.83 -20.13 7.93
CA GLN A 193 -2.79 -19.31 7.19
C GLN A 193 -4.09 -20.07 6.89
N GLY A 194 -3.97 -21.36 6.52
CA GLY A 194 -5.09 -22.22 6.16
C GLY A 194 -6.07 -22.52 7.28
N GLY A 195 -5.68 -22.39 8.54
CA GLY A 195 -6.52 -22.73 9.70
C GLY A 195 -7.56 -21.68 10.11
N LEU A 196 -7.85 -20.71 9.24
CA LEU A 196 -9.02 -19.82 9.32
C LEU A 196 -10.30 -20.49 8.82
#